data_AF-A0A7S3DV35-F1
#
_entry.id   AF-A0A7S3DV35-F1
#
_cell.length_a   1.000
_cell.length_b   1.000
_cell.length_c   1.000
_cell.angle_alpha   90.00
_cell.angle_beta   90.00
_cell.angle_gamma   90.00
#
_symmetry.space_group_name_H-M   'P 1'
#
loop_
_entity.id
_entity.type
_entity.pdbx_description
1 polymer ?
#
loop_
_entity_poly.entity_id
_entity_poly.type
_entity_poly.pdbx_seq_one_letter_code
_entity_poly.pdbx_strand_id
1 'polypeptide(L)'
;MALGPFARVVAQVIVPLVAVMAKALPAAYQQALQNARKSGMNPNTVDAASSILRRTLDKQEAMQILNLSEAEATSEAIQRQYEKYMASNDVSKGGSFYLQSKVYRAKEMLDKYLEEERLKGSSGTAEKATEEKSTKSE
;
A
#
# COMPACT_ATOMS: atom_id res chain seq x y z
N MET A 1 21.82 27.39 55.72
CA MET A 1 20.54 27.68 55.04
C MET A 1 19.66 26.44 55.11
N ALA A 2 18.65 26.43 55.99
CA ALA A 2 17.71 25.31 56.08
C ALA A 2 16.80 25.34 54.84
N LEU A 3 16.83 24.30 54.01
CA LEU A 3 15.82 24.12 52.97
C LEU A 3 14.45 24.11 53.65
N GLY A 4 13.61 25.09 53.31
CA GLY A 4 12.27 25.23 53.87
C GLY A 4 11.41 23.98 53.62
N PRO A 5 10.37 23.74 54.44
CA PRO A 5 9.51 22.56 54.35
C PRO A 5 8.92 22.37 52.94
N PHE A 6 8.63 23.45 52.23
CA PHE A 6 8.17 23.42 50.84
C PHE A 6 9.21 22.85 49.87
N ALA A 7 10.49 23.21 50.01
CA ALA A 7 11.57 22.70 49.17
C ALA A 7 11.78 21.18 49.36
N ARG A 8 11.55 20.66 50.58
CA ARG A 8 11.60 19.21 50.85
C ARG A 8 10.46 18.46 50.19
N VAL A 9 9.23 18.98 50.25
CA VAL A 9 8.06 18.37 49.59
C VAL A 9 8.25 18.35 48.08
N VAL A 10 8.72 19.44 47.49
CA VAL A 10 9.01 19.52 46.04
C VAL A 10 10.10 18.53 45.64
N ALA A 11 11.18 18.42 46.42
CA ALA A 11 12.26 17.47 46.14
C ALA A 11 11.79 16.00 46.19
N GLN A 12 10.89 15.64 47.10
CA GLN A 12 10.37 14.28 47.22
C GLN A 12 9.54 13.82 46.02
N VAL A 13 8.95 14.75 45.26
CA VAL A 13 8.17 14.43 44.05
C VAL A 13 9.06 14.45 42.80
N ILE A 14 9.94 15.45 42.69
CA ILE A 14 10.74 15.65 41.46
C ILE A 14 11.87 14.62 41.33
N VAL A 15 12.56 14.30 42.43
CA VAL A 15 13.73 13.39 42.40
C VAL A 15 13.37 11.99 41.86
N PRO A 16 12.31 11.30 42.31
CA PRO A 16 11.95 10.01 41.74
C PRO A 16 11.49 10.12 40.27
N LEU A 17 10.82 11.21 39.89
CA LEU A 17 10.36 11.43 38.51
C LEU A 17 11.55 11.55 37.53
N VAL A 18 12.55 12.36 37.90
CA VAL A 18 13.76 12.55 37.09
C VAL A 18 14.59 11.26 37.03
N ALA A 19 14.68 10.52 38.14
CA ALA A 19 15.42 9.25 38.19
C ALA A 19 14.82 8.17 37.26
N VAL A 20 13.49 8.09 37.19
CA VAL A 20 12.79 7.15 36.29
C VAL A 20 13.06 7.51 34.82
N MET A 21 12.96 8.79 34.46
CA MET A 21 13.24 9.27 33.09
C MET A 21 14.71 9.06 32.68
N ALA A 22 15.66 9.34 33.58
CA ALA A 22 17.08 9.15 33.33
C ALA A 22 17.46 7.67 33.08
N LYS A 23 16.74 6.72 33.70
CA LYS A 23 16.98 5.28 33.51
C LYS A 23 16.25 4.69 32.31
N ALA A 24 15.10 5.25 31.93
CA ALA A 24 14.29 4.74 30.82
C ALA A 24 14.92 5.02 29.45
N LEU A 25 15.56 6.19 29.26
CA LEU A 25 16.16 6.57 27.97
C LEU A 25 17.29 5.62 27.52
N PRO A 26 18.30 5.28 28.36
CA PRO A 26 19.34 4.33 27.96
C PRO A 26 18.81 2.91 27.80
N ALA A 27 17.85 2.49 28.64
CA ALA A 27 17.26 1.16 28.54
C ALA A 27 16.48 0.99 27.23
N ALA A 28 15.67 1.97 26.85
CA ALA A 28 14.96 2.00 25.58
C ALA A 28 15.93 2.08 24.39
N TYR A 29 17.01 2.87 24.50
CA TYR A 29 18.03 2.96 23.47
C TYR A 29 18.80 1.65 23.29
N GLN A 30 19.18 0.98 24.38
CA GLN A 30 19.80 -0.35 24.31
C GLN A 30 18.84 -1.40 23.76
N GLN A 31 17.55 -1.34 24.10
CA GLN A 31 16.53 -2.24 23.58
C GLN A 31 16.29 -1.99 22.08
N ALA A 32 16.29 -0.73 21.64
CA ALA A 32 16.25 -0.35 20.23
C ALA A 32 17.51 -0.84 19.48
N LEU A 33 18.71 -0.71 20.07
CA LEU A 33 19.94 -1.23 19.48
C LEU A 33 19.95 -2.76 19.42
N GLN A 34 19.47 -3.44 20.44
CA GLN A 34 19.35 -4.90 20.44
C GLN A 34 18.32 -5.36 19.42
N ASN A 35 17.19 -4.65 19.29
CA ASN A 35 16.21 -4.93 18.25
C ASN A 35 16.77 -4.63 16.86
N ALA A 36 17.57 -3.58 16.66
CA ALA A 36 18.23 -3.30 15.40
C ALA A 36 19.33 -4.32 15.06
N ARG A 37 20.06 -4.83 16.07
CA ARG A 37 21.08 -5.88 15.91
C ARG A 37 20.48 -7.27 15.69
N LYS A 38 19.35 -7.58 16.32
CA LYS A 38 18.56 -8.80 16.09
C LYS A 38 17.77 -8.73 14.78
N SER A 39 17.30 -7.54 14.42
CA SER A 39 16.68 -7.22 13.13
C SER A 39 17.76 -6.80 12.12
N GLY A 40 18.87 -7.56 12.10
CA GLY A 40 19.83 -7.50 11.01
C GLY A 40 19.05 -7.51 9.70
N MET A 41 19.21 -6.43 8.93
CA MET A 41 18.45 -6.06 7.74
C MET A 41 18.17 -7.28 6.86
N ASN A 42 17.03 -7.93 7.08
CA ASN A 42 16.54 -8.98 6.20
C ASN A 42 15.87 -8.25 5.03
N PRO A 43 16.33 -8.42 3.78
CA PRO A 43 15.64 -7.83 2.63
C PRO A 43 14.14 -8.21 2.56
N ASN A 44 13.77 -9.34 3.18
CA ASN A 44 12.38 -9.78 3.28
C ASN A 44 11.49 -8.96 4.24
N THR A 45 12.04 -8.21 5.23
CA THR A 45 11.19 -7.40 6.14
C THR A 45 10.87 -6.02 5.57
N VAL A 46 11.77 -5.46 4.77
CA VAL A 46 11.48 -4.29 3.91
C VAL A 46 10.46 -4.67 2.83
N ASP A 47 10.52 -5.88 2.29
CA ASP A 47 9.48 -6.41 1.39
C ASP A 47 8.14 -6.65 2.10
N ALA A 48 8.12 -7.09 3.35
CA ALA A 48 6.87 -7.25 4.11
C ALA A 48 6.21 -5.90 4.44
N ALA A 49 6.97 -4.91 4.91
CA ALA A 49 6.45 -3.57 5.19
C ALA A 49 6.03 -2.84 3.89
N SER A 50 6.82 -2.99 2.82
CA SER A 50 6.47 -2.43 1.52
C SER A 50 5.33 -3.18 0.84
N SER A 51 5.12 -4.48 1.04
CA SER A 51 3.97 -5.24 0.51
C SER A 51 2.67 -4.95 1.24
N ILE A 52 2.71 -4.60 2.54
CA ILE A 52 1.54 -4.08 3.26
C ILE A 52 1.15 -2.69 2.73
N LEU A 53 2.14 -1.82 2.46
CA LEU A 53 1.92 -0.51 1.83
C LEU A 53 1.58 -0.61 0.33
N ARG A 54 2.07 -1.66 -0.35
CA ARG A 54 1.82 -2.02 -1.75
C ARG A 54 0.84 -3.18 -1.84
N ARG A 55 -0.21 -3.20 -1.00
CA ARG A 55 -1.31 -4.13 -1.23
C ARG A 55 -2.01 -3.67 -2.52
N THR A 56 -1.48 -4.14 -3.64
CA THR A 56 -2.00 -3.90 -4.98
C THR A 56 -3.40 -4.47 -5.00
N LEU A 57 -4.36 -3.63 -5.39
CA LEU A 57 -5.75 -4.04 -5.57
C LEU A 57 -5.79 -5.22 -6.55
N ASP A 58 -6.46 -6.30 -6.19
CA ASP A 58 -6.53 -7.49 -7.04
C ASP A 58 -7.46 -7.27 -8.26
N LYS A 59 -7.24 -8.00 -9.37
CA LYS A 59 -8.11 -7.91 -10.57
C LYS A 59 -9.57 -8.18 -10.21
N GLN A 60 -9.82 -9.22 -9.40
CA GLN A 60 -11.17 -9.61 -9.04
C GLN A 60 -11.83 -8.55 -8.14
N GLU A 61 -11.07 -7.96 -7.21
CA GLU A 61 -11.55 -6.84 -6.38
C GLU A 61 -11.87 -5.61 -7.26
N ALA A 62 -11.02 -5.31 -8.26
CA ALA A 62 -11.25 -4.21 -9.18
C ALA A 62 -12.54 -4.38 -10.01
N MET A 63 -12.78 -5.59 -10.53
CA MET A 63 -14.01 -5.93 -11.24
C MET A 63 -15.25 -5.82 -10.35
N GLN A 64 -15.16 -6.25 -9.09
CA GLN A 64 -16.25 -6.11 -8.13
C GLN A 64 -16.54 -4.64 -7.78
N ILE A 65 -15.50 -3.82 -7.57
CA ILE A 65 -15.65 -2.39 -7.29
C ILE A 65 -16.33 -1.68 -8.45
N LEU A 66 -15.96 -2.03 -9.69
CA LEU A 66 -16.56 -1.48 -10.89
C LEU A 66 -17.81 -2.25 -11.33
N ASN A 67 -18.27 -3.27 -10.60
CA ASN A 67 -19.45 -4.07 -10.94
C ASN A 67 -19.45 -4.53 -12.42
N LEU A 68 -18.34 -5.12 -12.85
CA LEU A 68 -18.15 -5.69 -14.19
C LEU A 68 -17.85 -7.18 -14.08
N SER A 69 -18.34 -7.96 -15.04
CA SER A 69 -17.87 -9.34 -15.26
C SER A 69 -16.67 -9.38 -16.21
N GLU A 70 -15.92 -10.49 -16.25
CA GLU A 70 -14.78 -10.62 -17.18
C GLU A 70 -15.16 -10.44 -18.65
N ALA A 71 -16.37 -10.87 -19.03
CA ALA A 71 -16.86 -10.73 -20.41
C ALA A 71 -17.23 -9.28 -20.77
N GLU A 72 -17.51 -8.43 -19.78
CA GLU A 72 -17.96 -7.05 -19.95
C GLU A 72 -16.85 -6.04 -19.72
N ALA A 73 -15.66 -6.47 -19.30
CA ALA A 73 -14.53 -5.63 -18.92
C ALA A 73 -13.81 -4.99 -20.13
N THR A 74 -14.55 -4.34 -21.02
CA THR A 74 -13.98 -3.53 -22.11
C THR A 74 -13.55 -2.16 -21.59
N SER A 75 -12.66 -1.48 -22.32
CA SER A 75 -12.17 -0.14 -21.94
C SER A 75 -13.31 0.87 -21.79
N GLU A 76 -14.32 0.81 -22.66
CA GLU A 76 -15.49 1.69 -22.64
C GLU A 76 -16.38 1.42 -21.43
N ALA A 77 -16.60 0.15 -21.10
CA ALA A 77 -17.41 -0.25 -19.95
C ALA A 77 -16.76 0.18 -18.63
N ILE A 78 -15.44 -0.02 -18.51
CA ILE A 78 -14.63 0.44 -17.36
C ILE A 78 -14.75 1.95 -17.20
N GLN A 79 -14.54 2.71 -18.27
CA GLN A 79 -14.59 4.17 -18.24
C GLN A 79 -15.98 4.68 -17.84
N ARG A 80 -17.04 4.13 -18.44
CA ARG A 80 -18.43 4.49 -18.12
C ARG A 80 -18.75 4.27 -16.64
N GLN A 81 -18.31 3.14 -16.10
CA GLN A 81 -18.65 2.76 -14.73
C GLN A 81 -17.80 3.53 -13.70
N TYR A 82 -16.54 3.80 -14.05
CA TYR A 82 -15.67 4.73 -13.32
C TYR A 82 -16.30 6.12 -13.19
N GLU A 83 -16.75 6.72 -14.29
CA GLU A 83 -17.36 8.06 -14.28
C GLU A 83 -18.62 8.12 -13.42
N LYS A 84 -19.49 7.11 -13.55
CA LYS A 84 -20.71 6.99 -12.74
C LYS A 84 -20.40 6.93 -11.24
N TYR A 85 -19.42 6.12 -10.84
CA TYR A 85 -19.05 5.98 -9.42
C TYR A 85 -18.25 7.16 -8.89
N MET A 86 -17.40 7.80 -9.70
CA MET A 86 -16.76 9.07 -9.36
C MET A 86 -17.78 10.17 -9.09
N ALA A 87 -18.73 10.36 -10.01
CA ALA A 87 -19.74 11.41 -9.88
C ALA A 87 -20.66 11.19 -8.65
N SER A 88 -20.94 9.93 -8.32
CA SER A 88 -21.77 9.55 -7.18
C SER A 88 -21.03 9.68 -5.84
N ASN A 89 -19.69 9.57 -5.82
CA ASN A 89 -18.86 9.65 -4.61
C ASN A 89 -18.03 10.94 -4.54
N ASP A 90 -18.42 11.98 -5.29
CA ASP A 90 -17.77 13.28 -5.28
C ASP A 90 -17.73 13.85 -3.86
N VAL A 91 -16.53 14.07 -3.34
CA VAL A 91 -16.27 14.65 -2.01
C VAL A 91 -16.91 16.01 -1.82
N SER A 92 -17.04 16.80 -2.89
CA SER A 92 -17.70 18.12 -2.87
C SER A 92 -19.19 18.03 -2.58
N LYS A 93 -19.80 16.86 -2.85
CA LYS A 93 -21.23 16.57 -2.64
C LYS A 93 -21.48 15.71 -1.40
N GLY A 94 -20.49 15.61 -0.50
CA GLY A 94 -20.57 14.77 0.69
C GLY A 94 -20.21 13.29 0.47
N GLY A 95 -19.59 12.97 -0.68
CA GLY A 95 -19.04 11.64 -0.95
C GLY A 95 -17.78 11.33 -0.13
N SER A 96 -17.33 10.07 -0.17
CA SER A 96 -16.15 9.60 0.57
C SER A 96 -14.91 9.61 -0.31
N PHE A 97 -13.87 10.34 0.13
CA PHE A 97 -12.55 10.33 -0.51
C PHE A 97 -11.95 8.92 -0.56
N TYR A 98 -12.23 8.08 0.44
CA TYR A 98 -11.76 6.70 0.46
C TYR A 98 -12.40 5.86 -0.65
N LEU A 99 -13.72 5.97 -0.82
CA LEU A 99 -14.43 5.27 -1.89
C LEU A 99 -14.01 5.79 -3.27
N GLN A 100 -13.82 7.10 -3.39
CA GLN A 100 -13.26 7.71 -4.60
C GLN A 100 -11.89 7.13 -4.93
N SER A 101 -11.00 7.06 -3.94
CA SER A 101 -9.67 6.49 -4.10
C SER A 101 -9.74 5.01 -4.51
N LYS A 102 -10.67 4.22 -3.94
CA LYS A 102 -10.85 2.80 -4.28
C LYS A 102 -11.33 2.59 -5.72
N VAL A 103 -12.30 3.39 -6.17
CA VAL A 103 -12.80 3.35 -7.56
C VAL A 103 -11.71 3.77 -8.54
N TYR A 104 -10.91 4.78 -8.20
CA TYR A 104 -9.76 5.20 -9.01
C TYR A 104 -8.72 4.08 -9.15
N ARG A 105 -8.34 3.44 -8.03
CA ARG A 105 -7.42 2.29 -8.07
C ARG A 105 -7.96 1.12 -8.87
N ALA A 106 -9.27 0.86 -8.80
CA ALA A 106 -9.91 -0.20 -9.59
C ALA A 106 -9.77 0.04 -11.09
N LYS A 107 -9.99 1.28 -11.54
CA LYS A 107 -9.77 1.65 -12.94
C LYS A 107 -8.32 1.45 -13.37
N GLU A 108 -7.36 1.98 -12.61
CA GLU A 108 -5.92 1.83 -12.92
C GLU A 108 -5.50 0.36 -13.05
N MET A 109 -6.03 -0.51 -12.18
CA MET A 109 -5.73 -1.94 -12.25
C MET A 109 -6.29 -2.59 -13.51
N LEU A 110 -7.57 -2.36 -13.84
CA LEU A 110 -8.16 -2.98 -15.04
C LEU A 110 -7.55 -2.44 -16.33
N ASP A 111 -7.25 -1.14 -16.41
CA ASP A 111 -6.56 -0.55 -17.56
C ASP A 111 -5.18 -1.20 -17.77
N LYS A 112 -4.44 -1.43 -16.68
CA LYS A 112 -3.16 -2.14 -16.73
C LYS A 112 -3.31 -3.58 -17.23
N TYR A 113 -4.33 -4.31 -16.78
CA TYR A 113 -4.59 -5.67 -17.25
C TYR A 113 -4.92 -5.70 -18.75
N LEU A 114 -5.73 -4.77 -19.25
CA LEU A 114 -6.06 -4.68 -20.68
C LEU A 114 -4.82 -4.37 -21.53
N GLU A 115 -3.94 -3.50 -21.05
CA GLU A 115 -2.68 -3.21 -21.74
C GLU A 115 -1.75 -4.43 -21.76
N GLU A 116 -1.63 -5.15 -20.64
CA GLU A 116 -0.86 -6.40 -20.57
C GLU A 116 -1.42 -7.48 -21.50
N GLU A 117 -2.74 -7.61 -21.63
CA GLU A 117 -3.39 -8.53 -22.57
C GLU A 117 -3.12 -8.14 -24.02
N ARG A 118 -3.18 -6.84 -24.35
CA ARG A 118 -2.86 -6.32 -25.68
C ARG A 118 -1.40 -6.59 -26.05
N LEU A 119 -0.48 -6.39 -25.11
CA LEU A 119 0.95 -6.67 -25.30
C LEU A 119 1.19 -8.16 -25.54
N LYS A 120 0.62 -9.05 -24.72
CA LYS A 120 0.71 -10.51 -24.90
C LYS A 120 0.12 -10.99 -26.22
N GLY A 121 -1.00 -10.39 -26.64
CA GLY A 121 -1.62 -10.68 -27.93
C GLY A 121 -0.68 -10.35 -29.10
N SER A 122 0.05 -9.23 -29.01
CA SER A 122 0.99 -8.79 -30.05
C SER A 122 2.25 -9.65 -30.14
N SER A 123 2.78 -10.14 -29.01
CA SER A 123 3.96 -11.01 -29.00
C SER A 123 3.64 -12.43 -29.48
N GLY A 124 2.46 -12.96 -29.15
CA GLY A 124 2.02 -14.27 -29.63
C GLY A 124 1.74 -14.33 -31.14
N THR A 125 1.47 -13.19 -31.79
CA THR A 125 1.33 -13.14 -33.26
C THR A 125 2.69 -13.18 -33.97
N ALA A 126 3.75 -12.64 -33.33
CA ALA A 126 5.10 -12.67 -33.88
C ALA A 126 5.76 -14.06 -33.78
N GLU A 127 5.51 -14.82 -32.70
CA GLU A 127 5.98 -16.21 -32.59
C GLU A 127 5.30 -17.14 -33.60
N LYS A 128 3.97 -17.06 -33.76
CA LYS A 128 3.24 -17.89 -34.74
C LYS A 128 3.64 -17.62 -36.19
N ALA A 129 3.93 -16.37 -36.55
CA ALA A 129 4.40 -16.02 -37.90
C ALA A 129 5.81 -16.55 -38.21
N THR A 130 6.60 -16.85 -37.19
CA THR A 130 7.96 -17.39 -37.35
C THR A 130 7.94 -18.91 -37.51
N GLU A 131 6.97 -19.59 -36.90
CA GLU A 131 6.80 -21.05 -36.97
C GLU A 131 6.09 -21.53 -38.25
N GLU A 132 5.15 -20.76 -38.82
CA GLU A 132 4.54 -21.09 -40.12
C GLU A 132 5.50 -20.91 -41.32
N LYS A 133 6.59 -20.17 -41.15
CA LYS A 133 7.58 -19.92 -42.22
C LYS A 133 8.64 -21.03 -42.29
N SER A 134 8.88 -21.77 -41.20
CA SER A 134 9.82 -22.89 -41.17
C SER A 134 9.20 -24.21 -41.65
N THR A 135 7.88 -24.41 -41.53
CA THR A 135 7.21 -25.66 -41.95
C THR A 135 6.77 -25.69 -43.43
N LYS A 136 6.92 -24.59 -44.17
CA LYS A 136 6.58 -24.50 -45.61
C LYS A 136 7.80 -24.54 -46.54
N SER A 137 8.98 -24.85 -45.99
CA SER A 137 10.23 -24.96 -46.74
C SER A 137 10.79 -26.39 -46.85
N GLU A 138 9.96 -27.40 -46.55
CA GLU A 138 10.25 -28.82 -46.81
C GLU A 138 9.33 -29.37 -47.90
#